data_AF-A0A6I1Z844-F1
#
_entry.id   AF-A0A6I1Z844-F1
#
_cell.length_a   1.000
_cell.length_b   1.000
_cell.length_c   1.000
_cell.angle_alpha   90.00
_cell.angle_beta   90.00
_cell.angle_gamma   90.00
#
_symmetry.space_group_name_H-M   'P 1'
#
loop_
_entity.id
_entity.type
_entity.pdbx_description
1 polymer ?
#
loop_
_entity_poly.entity_id
_entity_poly.type
_entity_poly.pdbx_seq_one_letter_code
_entity_poly.pdbx_strand_id
1 'polypeptide(L)'
;DFLDVWKRAEDPYIRTWEDRFILQYGYSEKLGIAVSALLKKTGLSAKDFAKVVYYAPNARSHQRMIRQLKVEPEQVQAPMFDSIGNTGAAFAPMMLVAALEEAKPGDRILWANYGDGADAFILQVTDQIEKVRDRRGIKRHLESKMEIPNYEKYIRFRNLMQGEADRRPQYISSLPMIWRDRKQVTPLHGGRCRKCGNIQFPIQRVCAYCQAKDDYEEVRLADKKATVFTFSMDERAVEVDPPRVWTINDLDGGGRIYCTMTDRDTEQIEIGMGVEMTFRKIHEGAGLHNYFWKCRPIRVS
;
A
#
# COMPACT_ATOMS: atom_id res chain seq x y z
N ASP A 1 -17.63 1.14 -22.06
CA ASP A 1 -18.44 1.19 -20.83
C ASP A 1 -19.32 -0.06 -20.77
N PHE A 2 -19.22 -0.84 -19.69
CA PHE A 2 -19.98 -2.08 -19.46
C PHE A 2 -20.05 -2.35 -17.96
N LEU A 3 -21.21 -2.12 -17.33
CA LEU A 3 -21.38 -2.33 -15.89
C LEU A 3 -21.64 -3.81 -15.57
N ASP A 4 -20.66 -4.46 -14.96
CA ASP A 4 -20.71 -5.89 -14.64
C ASP A 4 -20.55 -6.20 -13.14
N VAL A 5 -19.79 -5.37 -12.44
CA VAL A 5 -19.60 -5.38 -10.99
C VAL A 5 -19.84 -3.98 -10.45
N TRP A 6 -20.66 -3.85 -9.41
CA TRP A 6 -20.97 -2.55 -8.82
C TRP A 6 -21.01 -2.61 -7.30
N LYS A 7 -20.80 -1.46 -6.66
CA LYS A 7 -20.87 -1.32 -5.21
C LYS A 7 -21.39 0.07 -4.86
N ARG A 8 -22.52 0.13 -4.15
CA ARG A 8 -23.01 1.41 -3.61
C ARG A 8 -22.21 1.80 -2.37
N ALA A 9 -22.29 3.07 -1.97
CA ALA A 9 -21.52 3.58 -0.83
C ALA A 9 -21.83 2.83 0.48
N GLU A 10 -23.09 2.43 0.65
CA GLU A 10 -23.61 1.70 1.80
C GLU A 10 -23.45 0.18 1.71
N ASP A 11 -23.13 -0.37 0.55
CA ASP A 11 -23.02 -1.82 0.39
C ASP A 11 -21.70 -2.31 1.03
N PRO A 12 -21.73 -3.29 1.95
CA PRO A 12 -20.50 -3.82 2.55
C PRO A 12 -19.69 -4.68 1.56
N TYR A 13 -20.38 -5.27 0.57
CA TYR A 13 -19.81 -6.17 -0.43
C TYR A 13 -20.10 -5.69 -1.85
N ILE A 14 -19.26 -6.11 -2.79
CA ILE A 14 -19.52 -5.92 -4.21
C ILE A 14 -20.74 -6.72 -4.63
N ARG A 15 -21.49 -6.18 -5.58
CA ARG A 15 -22.58 -6.86 -6.27
C ARG A 15 -22.11 -7.26 -7.66
N THR A 16 -22.64 -8.39 -8.11
CA THR A 16 -22.27 -9.03 -9.36
C THR A 16 -23.52 -9.62 -9.99
N TRP A 17 -23.49 -9.80 -11.30
CA TRP A 17 -24.47 -10.59 -12.05
C TRP A 17 -23.94 -12.01 -12.37
N GLU A 18 -24.64 -12.75 -13.25
CA GLU A 18 -24.24 -14.08 -13.71
C GLU A 18 -22.81 -14.09 -14.29
N ASP A 19 -21.97 -15.01 -13.82
CA ASP A 19 -20.58 -15.17 -14.24
C ASP A 19 -20.40 -15.21 -15.76
N ARG A 20 -21.29 -15.90 -16.48
CA ARG A 20 -21.16 -15.99 -17.95
C ARG A 20 -21.30 -14.62 -18.60
N PHE A 21 -22.26 -13.81 -18.16
CA PHE A 21 -22.50 -12.48 -18.69
C PHE A 21 -21.27 -11.58 -18.49
N ILE A 22 -20.76 -11.56 -17.27
CA ILE A 22 -19.60 -10.77 -16.84
C ILE A 22 -18.33 -11.20 -17.57
N LEU A 23 -18.04 -12.49 -17.54
CA LEU A 23 -16.78 -13.01 -18.07
C LEU A 23 -16.75 -12.97 -19.60
N GLN A 24 -17.86 -13.26 -20.26
CA GLN A 24 -17.92 -13.34 -21.72
C GLN A 24 -18.05 -11.94 -22.35
N TYR A 25 -19.12 -11.21 -22.02
CA TYR A 25 -19.46 -9.94 -22.69
C TYR A 25 -18.79 -8.73 -22.05
N GLY A 26 -18.47 -8.81 -20.76
CA GLY A 26 -17.65 -7.83 -20.07
C GLY A 26 -16.17 -8.09 -20.31
N TYR A 27 -15.55 -8.83 -19.40
CA TYR A 27 -14.09 -9.01 -19.34
C TYR A 27 -13.46 -9.48 -20.67
N SER A 28 -13.84 -10.67 -21.17
CA SER A 28 -13.11 -11.30 -22.28
C SER A 28 -13.27 -10.52 -23.59
N GLU A 29 -14.48 -10.08 -23.90
CA GLU A 29 -14.76 -9.32 -25.12
C GLU A 29 -14.11 -7.92 -25.06
N LYS A 30 -14.35 -7.14 -24.00
CA LYS A 30 -13.88 -5.75 -23.95
C LYS A 30 -12.36 -5.66 -23.88
N LEU A 31 -11.71 -6.50 -23.07
CA LEU A 31 -10.24 -6.52 -23.00
C LEU A 31 -9.62 -6.97 -24.33
N GLY A 32 -10.18 -8.01 -24.95
CA GLY A 32 -9.73 -8.49 -26.25
C GLY A 32 -9.85 -7.43 -27.35
N ILE A 33 -10.96 -6.69 -27.39
CA ILE A 33 -11.17 -5.57 -28.33
C ILE A 33 -10.14 -4.47 -28.09
N ALA A 34 -9.94 -4.04 -26.85
CA ALA A 34 -9.01 -2.95 -26.53
C ALA A 34 -7.57 -3.29 -26.94
N VAL A 35 -7.10 -4.48 -26.59
CA VAL A 35 -5.75 -4.94 -26.97
C VAL A 35 -5.63 -5.10 -28.49
N SER A 36 -6.61 -5.72 -29.15
CA SER A 36 -6.57 -5.91 -30.61
C SER A 36 -6.59 -4.58 -31.36
N ALA A 37 -7.38 -3.61 -30.90
CA ALA A 37 -7.45 -2.28 -31.49
C ALA A 37 -6.11 -1.53 -31.32
N LEU A 38 -5.48 -1.64 -30.15
CA LEU A 38 -4.16 -1.05 -29.91
C LEU A 38 -3.09 -1.64 -30.83
N LEU A 39 -3.01 -2.97 -30.90
CA LEU A 39 -2.04 -3.67 -31.77
C LEU A 39 -2.24 -3.31 -33.24
N LYS A 40 -3.49 -3.28 -33.71
CA LYS A 40 -3.83 -2.87 -35.08
C LYS A 40 -3.41 -1.42 -35.34
N LYS A 41 -3.65 -0.51 -34.40
CA LYS A 41 -3.30 0.92 -34.52
C LYS A 41 -1.78 1.13 -34.59
N THR A 42 -1.00 0.32 -33.89
CA THR A 42 0.47 0.47 -33.84
C THR A 42 1.20 -0.42 -34.84
N GLY A 43 0.52 -1.35 -35.50
CA GLY A 43 1.14 -2.33 -36.40
C GLY A 43 2.05 -3.33 -35.69
N LEU A 44 1.87 -3.52 -34.38
CA LEU A 44 2.70 -4.41 -33.57
C LEU A 44 1.99 -5.76 -33.37
N SER A 45 2.79 -6.78 -33.06
CA SER A 45 2.36 -8.15 -32.82
C SER A 45 2.79 -8.62 -31.42
N ALA A 46 2.27 -9.75 -30.97
CA ALA A 46 2.63 -10.36 -29.68
C ALA A 46 4.15 -10.57 -29.50
N LYS A 47 4.90 -10.76 -30.60
CA LYS A 47 6.35 -10.99 -30.59
C LYS A 47 7.16 -9.74 -30.28
N ASP A 48 6.55 -8.56 -30.40
CA ASP A 48 7.20 -7.28 -30.18
C ASP A 48 7.26 -6.86 -28.71
N PHE A 49 6.73 -7.68 -27.81
CA PHE A 49 6.66 -7.40 -26.38
C PHE A 49 7.54 -8.37 -25.60
N ALA A 50 8.38 -7.83 -24.73
CA ALA A 50 9.15 -8.62 -23.77
C ALA A 50 8.23 -9.18 -22.67
N LYS A 51 7.21 -8.41 -22.27
CA LYS A 51 6.23 -8.81 -21.28
C LYS A 51 4.81 -8.36 -21.64
N VAL A 52 3.84 -9.17 -21.27
CA VAL A 52 2.41 -8.90 -21.40
C VAL A 52 1.78 -8.97 -20.01
N VAL A 53 1.12 -7.89 -19.60
CA VAL A 53 0.52 -7.73 -18.28
C VAL A 53 -0.94 -7.35 -18.47
N TYR A 54 -1.86 -8.10 -17.90
CA TYR A 54 -3.27 -7.72 -17.94
C TYR A 54 -4.06 -8.15 -16.71
N TYR A 55 -5.08 -7.37 -16.36
CA TYR A 55 -6.06 -7.77 -15.35
C TYR A 55 -6.76 -9.07 -15.74
N ALA A 56 -7.07 -9.93 -14.78
CA ALA A 56 -8.07 -10.98 -14.95
C ALA A 56 -8.85 -11.19 -13.64
N PRO A 57 -10.14 -11.58 -13.70
CA PRO A 57 -10.92 -11.79 -12.48
C PRO A 57 -10.54 -13.06 -11.71
N ASN A 58 -9.99 -14.07 -12.39
CA ASN A 58 -9.54 -15.34 -11.81
C ASN A 58 -8.52 -16.04 -12.72
N ALA A 59 -7.83 -17.06 -12.19
CA ALA A 59 -6.78 -17.80 -12.89
C ALA A 59 -7.25 -18.43 -14.21
N ARG A 60 -8.46 -18.98 -14.26
CA ARG A 60 -9.04 -19.57 -15.48
C ARG A 60 -9.21 -18.53 -16.58
N SER A 61 -9.77 -17.37 -16.25
CA SER A 61 -9.96 -16.26 -17.19
C SER A 61 -8.63 -15.67 -17.65
N HIS A 62 -7.64 -15.64 -16.75
CA HIS A 62 -6.27 -15.23 -17.09
C HIS A 62 -5.67 -16.14 -18.17
N GLN A 63 -5.73 -17.46 -17.96
CA GLN A 63 -5.23 -18.46 -18.92
C GLN A 63 -5.99 -18.44 -20.25
N ARG A 64 -7.30 -18.22 -20.22
CA ARG A 64 -8.11 -18.10 -21.44
C ARG A 64 -7.70 -16.89 -22.28
N MET A 65 -7.37 -15.77 -21.64
CA MET A 65 -6.97 -14.53 -22.32
C MET A 65 -5.64 -14.69 -23.08
N ILE A 66 -4.69 -15.50 -22.56
CA ILE A 66 -3.43 -15.85 -23.27
C ILE A 66 -3.74 -16.37 -24.66
N ARG A 67 -4.64 -17.37 -24.74
CA ARG A 67 -5.04 -18.00 -26.00
C ARG A 67 -5.81 -17.05 -26.91
N GLN A 68 -6.67 -16.21 -26.34
CA GLN A 68 -7.45 -15.24 -27.10
C GLN A 68 -6.56 -14.15 -27.74
N LEU A 69 -5.57 -13.66 -27.01
CA LEU A 69 -4.61 -12.66 -27.50
C LEU A 69 -3.48 -13.27 -28.34
N LYS A 70 -3.36 -14.60 -28.37
CA LYS A 70 -2.32 -15.35 -29.10
C LYS A 70 -0.91 -14.91 -28.68
N VAL A 71 -0.71 -14.75 -27.38
CA VAL A 71 0.59 -14.43 -26.76
C VAL A 71 1.20 -15.70 -26.18
N GLU A 72 2.53 -15.78 -26.11
CA GLU A 72 3.20 -16.93 -25.50
C GLU A 72 3.06 -16.88 -23.97
N PRO A 73 2.77 -18.00 -23.29
CA PRO A 73 2.57 -18.03 -21.83
C PRO A 73 3.74 -17.42 -21.04
N GLU A 74 4.97 -17.60 -21.49
CA GLU A 74 6.19 -17.13 -20.82
C GLU A 74 6.34 -15.60 -20.87
N GLN A 75 5.76 -14.96 -21.89
CA GLN A 75 5.72 -13.50 -21.99
C GLN A 75 4.72 -12.90 -21.00
N VAL A 76 3.75 -13.68 -20.50
CA VAL A 76 2.69 -13.17 -19.64
C VAL A 76 3.17 -13.10 -18.19
N GLN A 77 2.92 -11.96 -17.52
CA GLN A 77 3.20 -11.84 -16.10
C GLN A 77 2.33 -12.81 -15.29
N ALA A 78 2.96 -13.60 -14.43
CA ALA A 78 2.25 -14.54 -13.57
C ALA A 78 1.32 -13.76 -12.60
N PRO A 79 0.03 -14.13 -12.53
CA PRO A 79 -0.91 -13.46 -11.64
C PRO A 79 -0.72 -13.98 -10.20
N MET A 80 -0.82 -13.08 -9.23
CA MET A 80 -0.58 -13.36 -7.81
C MET A 80 -1.84 -13.84 -7.07
N PHE A 81 -2.69 -14.63 -7.73
CA PHE A 81 -3.96 -15.06 -7.14
C PHE A 81 -3.76 -15.88 -5.86
N ASP A 82 -2.76 -16.74 -5.81
CA ASP A 82 -2.52 -17.63 -4.67
C ASP A 82 -1.86 -16.92 -3.48
N SER A 83 -1.23 -15.76 -3.69
CA SER A 83 -0.49 -15.04 -2.66
C SER A 83 -1.22 -13.80 -2.13
N ILE A 84 -1.97 -13.09 -2.98
CA ILE A 84 -2.66 -11.83 -2.64
C ILE A 84 -4.16 -11.91 -2.93
N GLY A 85 -4.58 -12.79 -3.83
CA GLY A 85 -5.93 -12.80 -4.38
C GLY A 85 -6.14 -11.69 -5.40
N ASN A 86 -7.41 -11.47 -5.77
CA ASN A 86 -7.78 -10.40 -6.69
C ASN A 86 -7.97 -9.08 -5.92
N THR A 87 -7.09 -8.10 -6.16
CA THR A 87 -7.11 -6.78 -5.51
C THR A 87 -7.95 -5.73 -6.26
N GLY A 88 -8.75 -6.15 -7.25
CA GLY A 88 -9.60 -5.27 -8.05
C GLY A 88 -8.78 -4.27 -8.86
N ALA A 89 -9.10 -2.98 -8.73
CA ALA A 89 -8.46 -1.91 -9.48
C ALA A 89 -6.93 -1.85 -9.35
N ALA A 90 -6.37 -2.32 -8.22
CA ALA A 90 -4.93 -2.34 -8.02
C ALA A 90 -4.23 -3.54 -8.69
N PHE A 91 -4.95 -4.56 -9.14
CA PHE A 91 -4.36 -5.84 -9.52
C PHE A 91 -3.48 -5.75 -10.77
N ALA A 92 -3.95 -5.12 -11.84
CA ALA A 92 -3.15 -4.90 -13.05
C ALA A 92 -1.94 -3.96 -12.81
N PRO A 93 -2.07 -2.83 -12.09
CA PRO A 93 -0.91 -2.04 -11.66
C PRO A 93 0.11 -2.84 -10.84
N MET A 94 -0.33 -3.68 -9.90
CA MET A 94 0.57 -4.52 -9.10
C MET A 94 1.32 -5.52 -9.98
N MET A 95 0.65 -6.17 -10.94
CA MET A 95 1.32 -7.03 -11.90
C MET A 95 2.28 -6.27 -12.81
N LEU A 96 1.97 -5.02 -13.17
CA LEU A 96 2.90 -4.18 -13.92
C LEU A 96 4.17 -3.90 -13.11
N VAL A 97 4.04 -3.57 -11.82
CA VAL A 97 5.22 -3.39 -10.95
C VAL A 97 6.04 -4.68 -10.88
N ALA A 98 5.40 -5.85 -10.72
CA ALA A 98 6.09 -7.13 -10.71
C ALA A 98 6.86 -7.41 -12.02
N ALA A 99 6.28 -7.03 -13.17
CA ALA A 99 6.96 -7.13 -14.46
C ALA A 99 8.15 -6.15 -14.57
N LEU A 100 7.99 -4.91 -14.07
CA LEU A 100 9.03 -3.88 -14.10
C LEU A 100 10.23 -4.23 -13.20
N GLU A 101 10.03 -4.99 -12.12
CA GLU A 101 11.13 -5.48 -11.27
C GLU A 101 12.13 -6.35 -12.06
N GLU A 102 11.67 -7.03 -13.10
CA GLU A 102 12.46 -7.96 -13.93
C GLU A 102 12.83 -7.39 -15.30
N ALA A 103 12.21 -6.28 -15.70
CA ALA A 103 12.39 -5.69 -17.02
C ALA A 103 13.77 -5.04 -17.21
N LYS A 104 14.20 -4.93 -18.47
CA LYS A 104 15.45 -4.32 -18.91
C LYS A 104 15.17 -3.04 -19.71
N PRO A 105 16.11 -2.08 -19.75
CA PRO A 105 15.99 -0.96 -20.67
C PRO A 105 15.83 -1.44 -22.12
N GLY A 106 14.91 -0.83 -22.86
CA GLY A 106 14.57 -1.28 -24.21
C GLY A 106 13.43 -2.32 -24.26
N ASP A 107 13.04 -2.94 -23.14
CA ASP A 107 11.89 -3.84 -23.12
C ASP A 107 10.60 -3.09 -23.42
N ARG A 108 9.73 -3.72 -24.21
CA ARG A 108 8.38 -3.24 -24.47
C ARG A 108 7.38 -4.08 -23.70
N ILE A 109 6.49 -3.43 -22.96
CA ILE A 109 5.45 -4.07 -22.14
C ILE A 109 4.08 -3.71 -22.70
N LEU A 110 3.27 -4.71 -23.00
CA LEU A 110 1.83 -4.53 -23.21
C LEU A 110 1.16 -4.57 -21.84
N TRP A 111 0.48 -3.49 -21.46
CA TRP A 111 -0.24 -3.41 -20.20
C TRP A 111 -1.72 -3.12 -20.45
N ALA A 112 -2.61 -4.00 -20.01
CA ALA A 112 -4.04 -3.83 -20.17
C ALA A 112 -4.80 -3.96 -18.85
N ASN A 113 -5.82 -3.14 -18.65
CA ASN A 113 -6.64 -3.15 -17.46
C ASN A 113 -8.12 -3.30 -17.83
N TYR A 114 -8.90 -3.80 -16.89
CA TYR A 114 -10.35 -3.92 -17.02
C TYR A 114 -11.06 -3.43 -15.75
N GLY A 115 -12.09 -2.61 -15.94
CA GLY A 115 -13.01 -2.11 -14.92
C GLY A 115 -14.06 -1.24 -15.61
N ASP A 116 -15.31 -1.71 -15.67
CA ASP A 116 -16.41 -1.12 -16.46
C ASP A 116 -16.08 -0.85 -17.94
N GLY A 117 -15.13 -1.58 -18.49
CA GLY A 117 -14.48 -1.27 -19.75
C GLY A 117 -13.04 -1.76 -19.74
N ALA A 118 -12.30 -1.49 -20.81
CA ALA A 118 -10.91 -1.92 -20.92
C ALA A 118 -10.02 -0.82 -21.49
N ASP A 119 -8.85 -0.70 -20.90
CA ASP A 119 -7.76 0.16 -21.37
C ASP A 119 -6.55 -0.69 -21.71
N ALA A 120 -5.80 -0.29 -22.73
CA ALA A 120 -4.57 -0.96 -23.11
C ALA A 120 -3.50 0.06 -23.47
N PHE A 121 -2.28 -0.20 -23.04
CA PHE A 121 -1.12 0.67 -23.17
C PHE A 121 0.07 -0.12 -23.69
N ILE A 122 0.93 0.56 -24.45
CA ILE A 122 2.27 0.07 -24.78
C ILE A 122 3.25 0.94 -24.01
N LEU A 123 4.04 0.30 -23.15
CA LEU A 123 5.04 0.97 -22.33
C LEU A 123 6.43 0.56 -22.82
N GLN A 124 7.29 1.56 -23.00
CA GLN A 124 8.70 1.36 -23.31
C GLN A 124 9.51 1.56 -22.03
N VAL A 125 10.22 0.52 -21.61
CA VAL A 125 11.11 0.60 -20.45
C VAL A 125 12.36 1.39 -20.86
N THR A 126 12.71 2.38 -20.04
CA THR A 126 13.85 3.27 -20.26
C THR A 126 14.97 2.94 -19.27
N ASP A 127 16.16 3.49 -19.49
CA ASP A 127 17.32 3.34 -18.59
C ASP A 127 17.05 3.83 -17.16
N GLN A 128 16.00 4.64 -16.94
CA GLN A 128 15.62 5.10 -15.60
C GLN A 128 15.17 3.95 -14.68
N ILE A 129 14.84 2.77 -15.24
CA ILE A 129 14.51 1.58 -14.45
C ILE A 129 15.65 1.18 -13.51
N GLU A 130 16.90 1.39 -13.93
CA GLU A 130 18.08 1.08 -13.12
C GLU A 130 18.15 1.90 -11.83
N LYS A 131 17.58 3.12 -11.82
CA LYS A 131 17.58 3.99 -10.63
C LYS A 131 16.55 3.60 -9.57
N VAL A 132 15.65 2.67 -9.89
CA VAL A 132 14.53 2.30 -9.00
C VAL A 132 14.51 0.82 -8.65
N ARG A 133 15.48 0.02 -9.12
CA ARG A 133 15.56 -1.43 -8.82
C ARG A 133 15.63 -1.74 -7.33
N ASP A 134 16.27 -0.88 -6.55
CA ASP A 134 16.43 -1.08 -5.10
C ASP A 134 15.21 -0.65 -4.28
N ARG A 135 14.15 -0.11 -4.91
CA ARG A 135 12.91 0.23 -4.20
C ARG A 135 12.19 -1.06 -3.77
N ARG A 136 11.36 -0.94 -2.72
CA ARG A 136 10.49 -2.04 -2.30
C ARG A 136 9.36 -2.23 -3.31
N GLY A 137 9.52 -3.17 -4.22
CA GLY A 137 8.46 -3.60 -5.15
C GLY A 137 7.66 -4.77 -4.59
N ILE A 138 7.00 -5.51 -5.48
CA ILE A 138 6.02 -6.54 -5.12
C ILE A 138 6.67 -7.69 -4.35
N LYS A 139 7.82 -8.16 -4.81
CA LYS A 139 8.52 -9.30 -4.19
C LYS A 139 8.85 -9.02 -2.72
N ARG A 140 9.50 -7.88 -2.46
CA ARG A 140 9.87 -7.49 -1.08
C ARG A 140 8.64 -7.19 -0.21
N HIS A 141 7.54 -6.70 -0.78
CA HIS A 141 6.28 -6.53 -0.04
C HIS A 141 5.64 -7.87 0.34
N LEU A 142 5.68 -8.85 -0.55
CA LEU A 142 5.20 -10.22 -0.31
C LEU A 142 6.04 -10.94 0.75
N GLU A 143 7.36 -10.81 0.69
CA GLU A 143 8.27 -11.39 1.69
C GLU A 143 8.08 -10.73 3.07
N SER A 144 7.77 -9.44 3.11
CA SER A 144 7.57 -8.69 4.35
C SER A 144 6.20 -8.92 5.02
N LYS A 145 5.29 -9.71 4.43
CA LYS A 145 3.94 -9.91 4.96
C LYS A 145 3.94 -10.62 6.32
N MET A 146 2.86 -10.47 7.09
CA MET A 146 2.59 -11.29 8.27
C MET A 146 1.42 -12.19 7.98
N GLU A 147 1.56 -13.47 8.28
CA GLU A 147 0.39 -14.34 8.32
C GLU A 147 -0.48 -13.96 9.53
N ILE A 148 -1.80 -13.91 9.29
CA ILE A 148 -2.76 -13.75 10.38
C ILE A 148 -2.92 -15.13 11.02
N PRO A 149 -2.71 -15.28 12.34
CA PRO A 149 -2.60 -16.59 12.98
C PRO A 149 -3.87 -17.43 12.90
N ASN A 150 -5.05 -16.80 12.79
CA ASN A 150 -6.32 -17.51 12.71
C ASN A 150 -7.43 -16.67 12.07
N TYR A 151 -8.51 -17.35 11.70
CA TYR A 151 -9.66 -16.77 11.03
C TYR A 151 -10.46 -15.78 11.91
N GLU A 152 -10.49 -15.98 13.22
CA GLU A 152 -11.17 -15.07 14.14
C GLU A 152 -10.53 -13.68 14.11
N LYS A 153 -9.20 -13.61 14.17
CA LYS A 153 -8.44 -12.37 14.05
C LYS A 153 -8.66 -11.69 12.70
N TYR A 154 -8.77 -12.47 11.62
CA TYR A 154 -9.15 -11.94 10.31
C TYR A 154 -10.55 -11.30 10.32
N ILE A 155 -11.57 -11.98 10.83
CA ILE A 155 -12.94 -11.47 10.93
C ILE A 155 -12.99 -10.18 11.75
N ARG A 156 -12.26 -10.13 12.88
CA ARG A 156 -12.15 -8.93 13.73
C ARG A 156 -11.51 -7.77 12.97
N PHE A 157 -10.38 -7.99 12.29
CA PHE A 157 -9.73 -6.95 11.48
C PHE A 157 -10.59 -6.44 10.33
N ARG A 158 -11.46 -7.29 9.78
CA ARG A 158 -12.38 -6.93 8.69
C ARG A 158 -13.70 -6.37 9.19
N ASN A 159 -13.91 -6.24 10.50
CA ASN A 159 -15.16 -5.80 11.13
C ASN A 159 -16.38 -6.59 10.62
N LEU A 160 -16.23 -7.91 10.42
CA LEU A 160 -17.29 -8.78 9.89
C LEU A 160 -18.21 -9.33 10.99
N MET A 161 -17.86 -9.11 12.26
CA MET A 161 -18.71 -9.39 13.43
C MET A 161 -19.16 -8.06 14.05
N GLN A 162 -20.46 -7.96 14.35
CA GLN A 162 -21.00 -6.83 15.10
C GLN A 162 -20.71 -7.04 16.59
N GLY A 163 -20.01 -6.09 17.20
CA GLY A 163 -19.82 -6.03 18.65
C GLY A 163 -20.78 -5.04 19.31
N GLU A 164 -20.77 -5.02 20.65
CA GLU A 164 -21.41 -3.94 21.42
C GLU A 164 -20.73 -2.60 21.08
N ALA A 165 -21.51 -1.52 21.05
CA ALA A 165 -20.96 -0.19 20.85
C ALA A 165 -20.00 0.19 21.99
N ASP A 166 -18.89 0.87 21.65
CA ASP A 166 -17.96 1.36 22.65
C ASP A 166 -18.66 2.38 23.57
N ARG A 167 -18.48 2.21 24.89
CA ARG A 167 -19.05 3.09 25.92
C ARG A 167 -18.21 4.37 26.10
N ARG A 168 -17.04 4.44 25.47
CA ARG A 168 -16.15 5.61 25.55
C ARG A 168 -16.68 6.78 24.70
N PRO A 169 -16.35 8.03 25.08
CA PRO A 169 -16.63 9.18 24.24
C PRO A 169 -16.02 9.00 22.85
N GLN A 170 -16.76 9.41 21.83
CA GLN A 170 -16.25 9.40 20.46
C GLN A 170 -15.02 10.32 20.35
N TYR A 171 -14.07 9.94 19.50
CA TYR A 171 -12.94 10.81 19.20
C TYR A 171 -13.43 12.11 18.55
N ILE A 172 -12.83 13.21 18.94
CA ILE A 172 -13.01 14.50 18.29
C ILE A 172 -11.96 14.70 17.21
N SER A 173 -12.27 15.49 16.19
CA SER A 173 -11.32 15.86 15.14
C SER A 173 -11.47 17.34 14.81
N SER A 174 -10.35 17.98 14.44
CA SER A 174 -10.28 19.42 14.23
C SER A 174 -9.63 19.71 12.88
N LEU A 175 -10.43 20.21 11.93
CA LEU A 175 -9.92 20.62 10.62
C LEU A 175 -8.84 21.71 10.71
N PRO A 176 -8.97 22.74 11.58
CA PRO A 176 -7.89 23.72 11.77
C PRO A 176 -6.58 23.09 12.25
N MET A 177 -6.63 22.12 13.17
CA MET A 177 -5.44 21.41 13.64
C MET A 177 -4.80 20.60 12.50
N ILE A 178 -5.61 19.83 11.77
CA ILE A 178 -5.13 19.05 10.63
C ILE A 178 -4.48 19.96 9.60
N TRP A 179 -5.08 21.11 9.27
CA TRP A 179 -4.50 22.07 8.32
C TRP A 179 -3.19 22.68 8.83
N ARG A 180 -3.14 23.10 10.10
CA ARG A 180 -1.96 23.71 10.71
C ARG A 180 -0.79 22.72 10.76
N ASP A 181 -1.07 21.48 11.15
CA ASP A 181 -0.07 20.46 11.44
C ASP A 181 0.14 19.50 10.25
N ARG A 182 -0.48 19.76 9.09
CA ARG A 182 -0.48 18.90 7.88
C ARG A 182 0.90 18.42 7.46
N LYS A 183 1.93 19.26 7.61
CA LYS A 183 3.30 18.92 7.25
C LYS A 183 3.95 17.96 8.26
N GLN A 184 3.57 18.01 9.52
CA GLN A 184 4.06 17.06 10.53
C GLN A 184 3.26 15.75 10.48
N VAL A 185 1.99 15.81 10.10
CA VAL A 185 1.08 14.65 10.07
C VAL A 185 1.27 13.80 8.82
N THR A 186 1.13 14.37 7.61
CA THR A 186 1.08 13.56 6.38
C THR A 186 2.48 13.16 5.88
N PRO A 187 3.42 14.08 5.61
CA PRO A 187 4.76 13.70 5.14
C PRO A 187 5.76 13.41 6.27
N LEU A 188 5.33 13.46 7.54
CA LEU A 188 6.18 13.28 8.73
C LEU A 188 7.38 14.25 8.75
N HIS A 189 7.14 15.55 8.62
CA HIS A 189 8.23 16.53 8.76
C HIS A 189 8.55 16.77 10.23
N GLY A 190 9.83 16.60 10.58
CA GLY A 190 10.43 17.10 11.81
C GLY A 190 11.20 18.38 11.59
N GLY A 191 11.79 18.91 12.65
CA GLY A 191 12.55 20.16 12.63
C GLY A 191 14.00 19.89 12.96
N ARG A 192 14.91 20.19 12.03
CA ARG A 192 16.35 20.25 12.28
C ARG A 192 16.69 21.65 12.76
N CYS A 193 17.18 21.80 13.99
CA CYS A 193 17.61 23.10 14.50
C CYS A 193 18.80 23.60 13.70
N ARG A 194 18.74 24.83 13.17
CA ARG A 194 19.85 25.39 12.37
C ARG A 194 21.09 25.71 13.19
N LYS A 195 20.94 25.90 14.51
CA LYS A 195 22.06 26.23 15.41
C LYS A 195 22.87 25.03 15.87
N CYS A 196 22.20 23.96 16.34
CA CYS A 196 22.87 22.79 16.89
C CYS A 196 22.75 21.53 16.03
N GLY A 197 21.99 21.58 14.92
CA GLY A 197 21.76 20.44 14.03
C GLY A 197 20.82 19.37 14.58
N ASN A 198 20.36 19.47 15.84
CA ASN A 198 19.49 18.46 16.43
C ASN A 198 18.15 18.38 15.69
N ILE A 199 17.75 17.16 15.33
CA ILE A 199 16.46 16.85 14.74
C ILE A 199 15.46 16.50 15.85
N GLN A 200 14.27 17.09 15.81
CA GLN A 200 13.20 16.81 16.76
C GLN A 200 11.85 16.64 16.06
N PHE A 201 11.03 15.75 16.62
CA PHE A 201 9.65 15.55 16.23
C PHE A 201 8.80 15.39 17.50
N PRO A 202 7.65 16.07 17.62
CA PRO A 202 7.16 17.15 16.75
C PRO A 202 8.05 18.41 16.76
N ILE A 203 7.84 19.30 15.80
CA ILE A 203 8.51 20.61 15.74
C ILE A 203 8.02 21.47 16.91
N GLN A 204 8.89 21.67 17.90
CA GLN A 204 8.67 22.61 19.00
C GLN A 204 9.19 24.00 18.65
N ARG A 205 8.62 25.04 19.27
CA ARG A 205 9.11 26.41 19.11
C ARG A 205 10.50 26.63 19.70
N VAL A 206 10.86 25.91 20.76
CA VAL A 206 12.14 26.03 21.46
C VAL A 206 12.89 24.71 21.35
N CYS A 207 14.18 24.78 21.01
CA CYS A 207 14.98 23.58 20.80
C CYS A 207 15.26 22.94 22.14
N ALA A 208 14.98 21.63 22.26
CA ALA A 208 15.20 20.89 23.49
C ALA A 208 16.68 20.85 23.94
N TYR A 209 17.62 21.08 23.02
CA TYR A 209 19.06 21.01 23.30
C TYR A 209 19.71 22.38 23.48
N CYS A 210 19.60 23.27 22.48
CA CYS A 210 20.29 24.56 22.50
C CYS A 210 19.38 25.76 22.83
N GLN A 211 18.09 25.53 23.08
CA GLN A 211 17.11 26.56 23.40
C GLN A 211 16.91 27.65 22.33
N ALA A 212 17.42 27.44 21.11
CA ALA A 212 17.11 28.30 19.97
C ALA A 212 15.59 28.32 19.71
N LYS A 213 15.06 29.51 19.44
CA LYS A 213 13.63 29.74 19.27
C LYS A 213 13.29 29.98 17.80
N ASP A 214 12.28 29.27 17.32
CA ASP A 214 11.69 29.39 15.97
C ASP A 214 12.71 29.26 14.81
N ASP A 215 13.84 28.57 15.04
CA ASP A 215 14.96 28.47 14.08
C ASP A 215 15.22 27.00 13.66
N TYR A 216 14.36 26.52 12.75
CA TYR A 216 14.38 25.15 12.24
C TYR A 216 14.33 25.09 10.72
N GLU A 217 14.96 24.06 10.18
CA GLU A 217 14.74 23.56 8.83
C GLU A 217 13.80 22.35 8.88
N GLU A 218 12.74 22.34 8.07
CA GLU A 218 11.86 21.18 7.97
C GLU A 218 12.58 20.03 7.27
N VAL A 219 12.56 18.85 7.87
CA VAL A 219 13.19 17.63 7.33
C VAL A 219 12.18 16.49 7.30
N ARG A 220 12.11 15.78 6.17
CA ARG A 220 11.22 14.62 6.02
C ARG A 220 11.80 13.40 6.75
N LEU A 221 11.01 12.85 7.66
CA LEU A 221 11.39 11.69 8.49
C LEU A 221 10.68 10.39 8.07
N ALA A 222 9.69 10.48 7.17
CA ALA A 222 8.88 9.35 6.72
C ALA A 222 9.67 8.15 6.16
N ASP A 223 10.79 8.42 5.49
CA ASP A 223 11.58 7.39 4.81
C ASP A 223 12.77 6.89 5.67
N LYS A 224 12.85 7.33 6.94
CA LYS A 224 13.91 6.92 7.87
C LYS A 224 13.54 5.59 8.55
N LYS A 225 14.53 4.70 8.64
CA LYS A 225 14.46 3.56 9.57
C LYS A 225 14.67 4.08 10.99
N ALA A 226 14.35 3.25 11.96
CA ALA A 226 14.43 3.61 13.36
C ALA A 226 14.76 2.39 14.22
N THR A 227 15.19 2.63 15.45
CA THR A 227 15.40 1.59 16.46
C THR A 227 14.50 1.83 17.66
N VAL A 228 13.92 0.76 18.22
CA VAL A 228 13.11 0.85 19.44
C VAL A 228 14.00 1.27 20.60
N PHE A 229 13.77 2.47 21.15
CA PHE A 229 14.47 2.96 22.35
C PHE A 229 13.87 2.33 23.62
N THR A 230 12.54 2.31 23.71
CA THR A 230 11.80 1.62 24.77
C THR A 230 10.37 1.36 24.30
N PHE A 231 9.70 0.39 24.93
CA PHE A 231 8.30 0.09 24.65
C PHE A 231 7.52 -0.22 25.94
N SER A 232 6.20 -0.16 25.85
CA SER A 232 5.27 -0.66 26.87
C SER A 232 4.07 -1.34 26.22
N MET A 233 3.44 -2.27 26.93
CA MET A 233 2.30 -3.06 26.44
C MET A 233 1.08 -2.81 27.33
N ASP A 234 -0.04 -2.44 26.71
CA ASP A 234 -1.31 -2.23 27.38
C ASP A 234 -2.34 -3.25 26.89
N GLU A 235 -2.60 -4.27 27.73
CA GLU A 235 -3.61 -5.31 27.51
C GLU A 235 -5.05 -4.81 27.66
N ARG A 236 -5.24 -3.65 28.31
CA ARG A 236 -6.57 -3.07 28.56
C ARG A 236 -6.91 -1.97 27.55
N ALA A 237 -6.01 -1.69 26.61
CA ALA A 237 -6.28 -0.79 25.51
C ALA A 237 -7.39 -1.37 24.62
N VAL A 238 -8.30 -0.50 24.18
CA VAL A 238 -9.28 -0.87 23.15
C VAL A 238 -8.56 -0.80 21.82
N GLU A 239 -8.04 -1.95 21.41
CA GLU A 239 -7.41 -2.21 20.12
C GLU A 239 -8.05 -3.48 19.52
N VAL A 240 -8.12 -3.55 18.20
CA VAL A 240 -8.65 -4.75 17.52
C VAL A 240 -7.77 -5.98 17.81
N ASP A 241 -6.48 -5.74 18.04
CA ASP A 241 -5.47 -6.76 18.33
C ASP A 241 -4.65 -6.35 19.55
N PRO A 242 -5.11 -6.69 20.76
CA PRO A 242 -4.36 -6.45 22.00
C PRO A 242 -3.13 -7.38 22.12
N PRO A 243 -2.12 -6.99 22.91
CA PRO A 243 -1.95 -5.69 23.56
C PRO A 243 -1.63 -4.55 22.58
N ARG A 244 -2.01 -3.32 22.96
CA ARG A 244 -1.49 -2.12 22.29
C ARG A 244 -0.04 -1.93 22.73
N VAL A 245 0.87 -1.96 21.76
CA VAL A 245 2.30 -1.74 22.01
C VAL A 245 2.63 -0.29 21.71
N TRP A 246 2.97 0.47 22.75
CA TRP A 246 3.52 1.82 22.63
C TRP A 246 5.02 1.77 22.51
N THR A 247 5.58 2.56 21.61
CA THR A 247 7.01 2.58 21.33
C THR A 247 7.52 4.00 21.26
N ILE A 248 8.73 4.18 21.78
CA ILE A 248 9.57 5.34 21.51
C ILE A 248 10.65 4.86 20.58
N ASN A 249 10.74 5.45 19.39
CA ASN A 249 11.66 5.03 18.34
C ASN A 249 12.65 6.15 18.03
N ASP A 250 13.94 5.82 18.04
CA ASP A 250 15.01 6.71 17.62
C ASP A 250 15.24 6.56 16.11
N LEU A 251 15.05 7.65 15.37
CA LEU A 251 15.11 7.66 13.90
C LEU A 251 16.56 7.79 13.41
N ASP A 252 16.86 7.14 12.29
CA ASP A 252 18.15 7.26 11.61
C ASP A 252 18.42 8.71 11.19
N GLY A 253 19.56 9.24 11.63
CA GLY A 253 19.95 10.63 11.41
C GLY A 253 19.42 11.61 12.46
N GLY A 254 18.68 11.14 13.47
CA GLY A 254 18.25 11.90 14.63
C GLY A 254 16.74 12.18 14.66
N GLY A 255 16.26 12.49 15.86
CA GLY A 255 14.84 12.62 16.16
C GLY A 255 14.27 11.37 16.81
N ARG A 256 13.25 11.58 17.64
CA ARG A 256 12.58 10.54 18.41
C ARG A 256 11.08 10.65 18.20
N ILE A 257 10.44 9.53 17.88
CA ILE A 257 8.99 9.49 17.63
C ILE A 257 8.30 8.53 18.59
N TYR A 258 7.24 9.01 19.22
CA TYR A 258 6.33 8.20 20.03
C TYR A 258 5.15 7.76 19.16
N CYS A 259 4.99 6.46 18.97
CA CYS A 259 3.89 5.90 18.20
C CYS A 259 3.56 4.46 18.62
N THR A 260 2.45 3.92 18.11
CA THR A 260 2.08 2.52 18.32
C THR A 260 2.78 1.62 17.30
N MET A 261 3.15 0.41 17.73
CA MET A 261 3.67 -0.62 16.82
C MET A 261 2.52 -1.42 16.20
N THR A 262 2.61 -1.71 14.90
CA THR A 262 1.72 -2.61 14.15
C THR A 262 2.50 -3.78 13.57
N ASP A 263 1.77 -4.76 13.03
CA ASP A 263 2.35 -5.90 12.32
C ASP A 263 3.46 -6.56 13.18
N ARG A 264 3.11 -6.99 14.40
CA ARG A 264 4.07 -7.44 15.41
C ARG A 264 3.64 -8.77 16.03
N ASP A 265 4.65 -9.55 16.38
CA ASP A 265 4.55 -10.60 17.39
C ASP A 265 5.05 -9.99 18.71
N THR A 266 4.23 -10.04 19.76
CA THR A 266 4.51 -9.39 21.04
C THR A 266 5.66 -10.02 21.80
N GLU A 267 5.92 -11.31 21.57
CA GLU A 267 7.00 -12.03 22.24
C GLU A 267 8.38 -11.71 21.65
N GLN A 268 8.42 -11.19 20.43
CA GLN A 268 9.66 -10.92 19.71
C GLN A 268 10.15 -9.47 19.87
N ILE A 269 9.42 -8.62 20.59
CA ILE A 269 9.72 -7.18 20.69
C ILE A 269 10.86 -6.95 21.68
N GLU A 270 11.94 -6.33 21.21
CA GLU A 270 13.13 -6.05 22.00
C GLU A 270 13.59 -4.60 21.85
N ILE A 271 14.27 -4.08 22.87
CA ILE A 271 14.96 -2.79 22.79
C ILE A 271 16.10 -2.91 21.78
N GLY A 272 16.24 -1.91 20.91
CA GLY A 272 17.20 -1.91 19.81
C GLY A 272 16.68 -2.56 18.52
N MET A 273 15.48 -3.16 18.53
CA MET A 273 14.87 -3.72 17.31
C MET A 273 14.73 -2.66 16.22
N GLY A 274 15.12 -3.04 14.99
CA GLY A 274 14.93 -2.21 13.79
C GLY A 274 13.46 -2.14 13.36
N VAL A 275 12.95 -0.94 13.20
CA VAL A 275 11.58 -0.66 12.77
C VAL A 275 11.54 0.37 11.63
N GLU A 276 10.45 0.38 10.89
CA GLU A 276 10.17 1.35 9.84
C GLU A 276 8.81 2.01 10.06
N MET A 277 8.66 3.23 9.55
CA MET A 277 7.43 4.00 9.70
C MET A 277 6.36 3.55 8.68
N THR A 278 5.12 3.44 9.14
CA THR A 278 3.96 3.06 8.31
C THR A 278 2.79 4.02 8.54
N PHE A 279 2.24 4.57 7.46
CA PHE A 279 1.13 5.51 7.55
C PHE A 279 -0.21 4.76 7.62
N ARG A 280 -0.97 4.97 8.69
CA ARG A 280 -2.18 4.21 9.00
C ARG A 280 -3.32 5.13 9.44
N LYS A 281 -4.55 4.69 9.20
CA LYS A 281 -5.72 5.29 9.86
C LYS A 281 -5.65 4.95 11.34
N ILE A 282 -5.66 5.97 12.19
CA ILE A 282 -5.53 5.80 13.64
C ILE A 282 -6.87 5.85 14.37
N HIS A 283 -7.82 6.66 13.89
CA HIS A 283 -9.20 6.68 14.39
C HIS A 283 -10.10 7.46 13.42
N GLU A 284 -11.41 7.34 13.64
CA GLU A 284 -12.40 8.24 13.07
C GLU A 284 -12.92 9.17 14.16
N GLY A 285 -13.08 10.46 13.86
CA GLY A 285 -13.66 11.43 14.77
C GLY A 285 -14.43 12.50 14.03
N ALA A 286 -15.61 12.86 14.52
CA ALA A 286 -16.53 13.81 13.86
C ALA A 286 -16.77 13.52 12.35
N GLY A 287 -16.82 12.25 11.96
CA GLY A 287 -16.97 11.83 10.56
C GLY A 287 -15.71 11.96 9.68
N LEU A 288 -14.57 12.31 10.28
CA LEU A 288 -13.28 12.46 9.59
C LEU A 288 -12.38 11.25 9.86
N HIS A 289 -11.68 10.80 8.81
CA HIS A 289 -10.61 9.81 8.95
C HIS A 289 -9.30 10.49 9.36
N ASN A 290 -8.77 10.14 10.52
CA ASN A 290 -7.49 10.63 10.99
C ASN A 290 -6.42 9.60 10.69
N TYR A 291 -5.38 10.04 9.98
CA TYR A 291 -4.22 9.22 9.63
C TYR A 291 -2.99 9.75 10.34
N PHE A 292 -2.16 8.84 10.81
CA PHE A 292 -0.86 9.18 11.40
C PHE A 292 0.11 8.01 11.25
N TRP A 293 1.35 8.26 11.61
CA TRP A 293 2.43 7.28 11.51
C TRP A 293 2.43 6.34 12.72
N LYS A 294 2.52 5.05 12.42
CA LYS A 294 2.83 3.95 13.34
C LYS A 294 4.19 3.38 12.96
N CYS A 295 4.77 2.51 13.78
CA CYS A 295 5.98 1.77 13.41
C CYS A 295 5.65 0.30 13.19
N ARG A 296 6.46 -0.40 12.39
CA ARG A 296 6.41 -1.86 12.27
C ARG A 296 7.82 -2.44 12.23
N PRO A 297 8.05 -3.66 12.74
CA PRO A 297 9.34 -4.35 12.63
C PRO A 297 9.81 -4.48 11.18
N ILE A 298 11.09 -4.27 10.93
CA ILE A 298 11.70 -4.55 9.63
C ILE A 298 11.90 -6.06 9.52
N ARG A 299 11.24 -6.69 8.54
CA ARG A 299 11.34 -8.15 8.29
C ARG A 299 12.14 -8.49 7.07
N VAL A 300 12.20 -7.55 6.12
CA VAL A 300 12.95 -7.67 4.87
C VAL A 300 13.64 -6.34 4.65
N SER A 301 14.97 -6.38 4.59
CA SER A 301 15.85 -5.22 4.42
C SER A 301 15.94 -4.77 2.98
#